data_AF-A0A9J6DT96-F1
#
_entry.id   AF-A0A9J6DT96-F1
#
_cell.length_a   1.000
_cell.length_b   1.000
_cell.length_c   1.000
_cell.angle_alpha   90.00
_cell.angle_beta   90.00
_cell.angle_gamma   90.00
#
_symmetry.space_group_name_H-M   'P 1'
#
loop_
_entity.id
_entity.type
_entity.pdbx_description
1 polymer ?
#
loop_
_entity_poly.entity_id
_entity_poly.type
_entity_poly.pdbx_seq_one_letter_code
_entity_poly.pdbx_strand_id
1 'polypeptide(L)'
;MCRLLCSEWWHQVRFLKDCLRLTCQQDLSPPHVNYKYNLWLKLCNQVTEWLWNQVRPTLPARTRTKATSETKVLNLSECDVPVKHLDVLSKGPKFCVEPALRPAELVSVSRSVARRVPEDSRTTCVAECTDVLLKHRPRRVHDIVMSSVVDFLHSSGLTCVVSDKEGFFVVLTRGLFSEKGSVAIAKNFREVSHNPSKVKKQAVELLKSLSLDKLVNKVKKEMGDTLDVFFTAKTHKPDVPFRTIVSERNTWLQVVSRYLQRTLNLWVWLTLFKWPVRICS
;
A
#
# COMPACT_ATOMS: atom_id res chain seq x y z
N MET A 1 -5.42 -15.28 -4.57
CA MET A 1 -5.35 -16.01 -5.86
C MET A 1 -6.49 -15.62 -6.78
N CYS A 2 -7.77 -15.88 -6.49
CA CYS A 2 -8.89 -15.54 -7.39
C CYS A 2 -8.97 -14.05 -7.81
N ARG A 3 -8.65 -13.09 -6.92
CA ARG A 3 -8.61 -11.65 -7.29
C ARG A 3 -7.46 -11.31 -8.24
N LEU A 4 -6.29 -11.93 -8.07
CA LEU A 4 -5.13 -11.74 -8.96
C LEU A 4 -5.40 -12.38 -10.32
N LEU A 5 -5.89 -13.62 -10.33
CA LEU A 5 -6.28 -14.31 -11.57
C LEU A 5 -7.39 -13.58 -12.32
N CYS A 6 -8.41 -13.06 -11.61
CA CYS A 6 -9.44 -12.22 -12.20
C CYS A 6 -8.84 -10.95 -12.83
N SER A 7 -7.94 -10.27 -12.12
CA SER A 7 -7.26 -9.08 -12.62
C SER A 7 -6.43 -9.35 -13.88
N GLU A 8 -5.67 -10.45 -13.89
CA GLU A 8 -4.87 -10.89 -15.06
C GLU A 8 -5.77 -11.31 -16.23
N TRP A 9 -6.87 -12.03 -15.96
CA TRP A 9 -7.83 -12.41 -16.97
C TRP A 9 -8.46 -11.19 -17.66
N TRP A 10 -8.89 -10.20 -16.87
CA TRP A 10 -9.37 -8.92 -17.38
C TRP A 10 -8.29 -8.06 -18.03
N HIS A 11 -7.01 -8.30 -17.73
CA HIS A 11 -5.90 -7.66 -18.43
C HIS A 11 -5.75 -8.21 -19.85
N GLN A 12 -5.79 -9.54 -20.01
CA GLN A 12 -5.78 -10.18 -21.33
C GLN A 12 -6.97 -9.78 -22.20
N VAL A 13 -8.15 -9.64 -21.60
CA VAL A 13 -9.36 -9.17 -22.30
C VAL A 13 -9.21 -7.73 -22.78
N ARG A 14 -8.58 -6.85 -21.99
CA ARG A 14 -8.27 -5.48 -22.43
C ARG A 14 -7.30 -5.48 -23.60
N PHE A 15 -6.24 -6.28 -23.54
CA PHE A 15 -5.30 -6.44 -24.64
C PHE A 15 -5.99 -6.91 -25.93
N LEU A 16 -6.86 -7.93 -25.85
CA LEU A 16 -7.65 -8.39 -27.01
C LEU A 16 -8.56 -7.29 -27.57
N LYS A 17 -9.20 -6.48 -26.72
CA LYS A 17 -10.01 -5.34 -27.17
C LYS A 17 -9.18 -4.28 -27.89
N ASP A 18 -7.96 -4.05 -27.43
CA ASP A 18 -7.03 -3.14 -28.08
C ASP A 18 -6.59 -3.68 -29.46
N CYS A 19 -6.30 -4.99 -29.57
CA CYS A 19 -6.05 -5.64 -30.86
C CYS A 19 -7.24 -5.52 -31.82
N LEU A 20 -8.46 -5.84 -31.35
CA LEU A 20 -9.67 -5.72 -32.16
C LEU A 20 -9.91 -4.29 -32.63
N ARG A 21 -9.61 -3.30 -31.78
CA ARG A 21 -9.72 -1.89 -32.13
C ARG A 21 -8.75 -1.52 -33.26
N LEU A 22 -7.50 -1.98 -33.19
CA LEU A 22 -6.48 -1.72 -34.20
C LEU A 22 -6.84 -2.38 -35.54
N THR A 23 -7.31 -3.63 -35.52
CA THR A 23 -7.73 -4.34 -36.74
C THR A 23 -8.95 -3.70 -37.38
N CYS A 24 -9.95 -3.30 -36.58
CA CYS A 24 -11.17 -2.67 -37.08
C CYS A 24 -10.98 -1.20 -37.52
N GLN A 25 -9.89 -0.54 -37.14
CA GLN A 25 -9.53 0.81 -37.58
C GLN A 25 -8.86 0.83 -38.96
N GLN A 26 -8.42 -0.32 -39.49
CA GLN A 26 -7.89 -0.42 -40.85
C GLN A 26 -9.00 -0.35 -41.93
N ASP A 27 -10.25 -0.61 -41.54
CA ASP A 27 -11.41 -0.32 -42.38
C ASP A 27 -11.79 1.16 -42.24
N LEU A 28 -11.74 1.92 -43.33
CA LEU A 28 -11.94 3.40 -43.44
C LEU A 28 -13.32 3.94 -42.99
N SER A 29 -14.10 3.17 -42.23
CA SER A 29 -15.41 3.59 -41.75
C SER A 29 -15.33 4.31 -40.39
N PRO A 30 -16.15 5.35 -40.15
CA PRO A 30 -16.11 6.09 -38.89
C PRO A 30 -16.36 5.17 -37.68
N PRO A 31 -15.73 5.44 -36.52
CA PRO A 31 -15.69 4.55 -35.35
C PRO A 31 -17.06 4.21 -34.74
N HIS A 32 -18.10 4.99 -35.07
CA HIS A 32 -19.47 4.79 -34.59
C HIS A 32 -20.29 3.82 -35.45
N VAL A 33 -19.77 3.38 -36.61
CA VAL A 33 -20.52 2.56 -37.60
C VAL A 33 -20.00 1.13 -37.72
N ASN A 34 -18.92 0.76 -37.03
CA ASN A 34 -18.38 -0.60 -37.13
C ASN A 34 -19.20 -1.60 -36.28
N TYR A 35 -20.35 -2.02 -36.83
CA TYR A 35 -21.23 -3.03 -36.25
C TYR A 35 -20.48 -4.32 -35.87
N LYS A 36 -19.49 -4.72 -36.69
CA LYS A 36 -18.65 -5.90 -36.40
C LYS A 36 -17.82 -5.70 -35.13
N TYR A 37 -17.19 -4.54 -34.96
CA TYR A 37 -16.43 -4.22 -33.75
C TYR A 37 -17.31 -4.26 -32.49
N ASN A 38 -18.49 -3.63 -32.53
CA ASN A 38 -19.42 -3.63 -31.40
C ASN A 38 -19.96 -5.04 -31.07
N LEU A 39 -20.26 -5.83 -32.11
CA LEU A 39 -20.67 -7.22 -31.96
C LEU A 39 -19.56 -8.06 -31.32
N TRP A 40 -18.32 -7.93 -31.79
CA TRP A 40 -17.16 -8.63 -31.23
C TRP A 40 -16.84 -8.20 -29.80
N LEU A 41 -16.98 -6.92 -29.46
CA LEU A 41 -16.85 -6.42 -28.09
C LEU A 41 -17.88 -7.05 -27.15
N LYS A 42 -19.14 -7.10 -27.59
CA LYS A 42 -20.24 -7.70 -26.81
C LYS A 42 -19.98 -9.20 -26.59
N LEU A 43 -19.58 -9.90 -27.65
CA LEU A 43 -19.25 -11.32 -27.59
C LEU A 43 -18.03 -11.58 -26.70
N CYS A 44 -16.98 -10.77 -26.78
CA CYS A 44 -15.81 -10.88 -25.90
C CYS A 44 -16.19 -10.73 -24.43
N ASN A 45 -17.03 -9.76 -24.08
CA ASN A 45 -17.49 -9.58 -22.69
C ASN A 45 -18.32 -10.78 -22.22
N GLN A 46 -19.27 -11.25 -23.04
CA GLN A 46 -20.13 -12.38 -22.70
C GLN A 46 -19.35 -13.68 -22.53
N VAL A 47 -18.44 -13.99 -23.46
CA VAL A 47 -17.59 -15.18 -23.40
C VAL A 47 -16.64 -15.11 -22.22
N THR A 48 -16.06 -13.94 -21.94
CA THR A 48 -15.18 -13.73 -20.78
C THR A 48 -15.90 -14.00 -19.47
N GLU A 49 -17.07 -13.40 -19.27
CA GLU A 49 -17.89 -13.62 -18.07
C GLU A 49 -18.34 -15.08 -17.95
N TRP A 50 -18.75 -15.69 -19.06
CA TRP A 50 -19.13 -17.10 -19.08
C TRP A 50 -17.95 -18.00 -18.69
N LEU A 51 -16.79 -17.85 -19.32
CA LEU A 51 -15.58 -18.62 -19.00
C LEU A 51 -15.13 -18.39 -17.55
N TRP A 52 -15.19 -17.15 -17.07
CA TRP A 52 -14.86 -16.85 -15.69
C TRP A 52 -15.80 -17.57 -14.71
N ASN A 53 -17.10 -17.62 -15.00
CA ASN A 53 -18.07 -18.33 -14.17
C ASN A 53 -17.93 -19.87 -14.25
N GLN A 54 -17.33 -20.42 -15.30
CA GLN A 54 -16.97 -21.84 -15.40
C GLN A 54 -15.68 -22.18 -14.64
N VAL A 55 -14.68 -21.31 -14.69
CA VAL A 55 -13.36 -21.54 -14.05
C VAL A 55 -13.38 -21.15 -12.57
N ARG A 56 -14.11 -20.10 -12.18
CA ARG A 56 -14.15 -19.61 -10.80
C ARG A 56 -14.50 -20.70 -9.76
N PRO A 57 -15.46 -21.61 -10.00
CA PRO A 57 -15.78 -22.70 -9.08
C PRO A 57 -14.69 -23.78 -8.99
N THR A 58 -13.88 -23.97 -10.03
CA THR A 58 -12.78 -24.95 -10.05
C THR A 58 -11.50 -24.41 -9.43
N LEU A 59 -11.37 -23.08 -9.34
CA LEU A 59 -10.27 -22.46 -8.60
C LEU A 59 -10.38 -22.85 -7.12
N PRO A 60 -9.26 -23.18 -6.46
CA PRO A 60 -9.27 -23.49 -5.04
C PRO A 60 -9.91 -22.31 -4.31
N ALA A 61 -11.06 -22.57 -3.67
CA ALA A 61 -11.65 -21.64 -2.72
C ALA A 61 -10.53 -21.27 -1.75
N ARG A 62 -10.40 -19.98 -1.39
CA ARG A 62 -9.49 -19.58 -0.33
C ARG A 62 -9.79 -20.52 0.83
N THR A 63 -8.88 -21.45 1.10
CA THR A 63 -8.83 -22.14 2.37
C THR A 63 -8.73 -21.00 3.36
N ARG A 64 -9.87 -20.66 3.96
CA ARG A 64 -9.85 -20.06 5.28
C ARG A 64 -9.14 -21.13 6.07
N THR A 65 -7.82 -20.97 6.22
CA THR A 65 -7.11 -21.57 7.33
C THR A 65 -8.04 -21.30 8.50
N LYS A 66 -8.71 -22.35 8.99
CA LYS A 66 -9.49 -22.26 10.22
C LYS A 66 -8.48 -21.68 11.19
N ALA A 67 -8.68 -20.42 11.56
CA ALA A 67 -7.89 -19.82 12.61
C ALA A 67 -8.18 -20.71 13.81
N THR A 68 -7.20 -21.53 14.18
CA THR A 68 -7.14 -22.06 15.53
C THR A 68 -7.34 -20.87 16.45
N SER A 69 -8.30 -21.03 17.34
CA SER A 69 -8.77 -20.09 18.34
C SER A 69 -7.71 -19.88 19.42
N GLU A 70 -6.50 -19.50 19.01
CA GLU A 70 -5.49 -18.95 19.90
C GLU A 70 -5.40 -17.47 19.60
N THR A 71 -5.73 -16.69 20.62
CA THR A 71 -5.73 -15.25 20.68
C THR A 71 -4.45 -14.71 20.03
N LYS A 72 -4.57 -14.15 18.82
CA LYS A 72 -3.44 -13.52 18.10
C LYS A 72 -3.13 -12.15 18.71
N VAL A 73 -2.87 -12.11 20.01
CA VAL A 73 -2.32 -10.97 20.74
C VAL A 73 -1.41 -11.56 21.79
N LEU A 74 -0.12 -11.23 21.75
CA LEU A 74 0.83 -11.65 22.77
C LEU A 74 0.88 -10.58 23.85
N ASN A 75 0.38 -10.88 25.04
CA ASN A 75 0.50 -9.98 26.18
C ASN A 75 1.78 -10.31 26.97
N LEU A 76 2.76 -9.42 26.91
CA LEU A 76 3.98 -9.48 27.73
C LEU A 76 3.89 -8.59 28.97
N SER A 77 2.74 -7.95 29.20
CA SER A 77 2.46 -7.24 30.44
C SER A 77 1.76 -8.15 31.42
N GLU A 78 2.00 -7.93 32.71
CA GLU A 78 1.25 -8.53 33.81
C GLU A 78 -0.14 -7.89 33.99
N CYS A 79 -0.46 -6.87 33.17
CA CYS A 79 -1.74 -6.19 33.20
C CYS A 79 -2.81 -6.95 32.41
N ASP A 80 -3.98 -7.12 33.03
CA ASP A 80 -5.14 -7.70 32.37
C ASP A 80 -5.72 -6.72 31.34
N VAL A 81 -5.73 -7.14 30.07
CA VAL A 81 -6.35 -6.39 28.98
C VAL A 81 -7.81 -6.86 28.84
N PRO A 82 -8.81 -5.98 28.95
CA PRO A 82 -10.21 -6.34 28.80
C PRO A 82 -10.49 -7.07 27.48
N VAL A 83 -11.35 -8.10 27.53
CA VAL A 83 -11.71 -8.95 26.38
C VAL A 83 -12.14 -8.13 25.17
N LYS A 84 -12.93 -7.08 25.37
CA LYS A 84 -13.37 -6.16 24.30
C LYS A 84 -12.21 -5.52 23.52
N HIS A 85 -11.08 -5.25 24.18
CA HIS A 85 -9.91 -4.67 23.55
C HIS A 85 -9.06 -5.74 22.87
N LEU A 86 -8.94 -6.92 23.49
CA LEU A 86 -8.29 -8.09 22.88
C LEU A 86 -9.00 -8.50 21.58
N ASP A 87 -10.33 -8.46 21.53
CA ASP A 87 -11.11 -8.76 20.32
C ASP A 87 -10.85 -7.79 19.17
N VAL A 88 -10.50 -6.54 19.47
CA VAL A 88 -10.14 -5.55 18.44
C VAL A 88 -8.71 -5.79 17.98
N LEU A 89 -7.79 -5.99 18.92
CA LEU A 89 -6.38 -6.23 18.64
C LEU A 89 -6.17 -7.57 17.89
N SER A 90 -6.95 -8.60 18.19
CA SER A 90 -6.83 -9.93 17.57
C SER A 90 -7.13 -9.93 16.07
N LYS A 91 -7.81 -8.89 15.56
CA LYS A 91 -8.03 -8.68 14.12
C LYS A 91 -6.72 -8.37 13.39
N GLY A 92 -5.71 -7.88 14.11
CA GLY A 92 -4.36 -7.62 13.64
C GLY A 92 -4.18 -6.24 12.97
N PRO A 93 -2.93 -5.84 12.69
CA PRO A 93 -2.58 -4.51 12.20
C PRO A 93 -3.00 -4.24 10.75
N LYS A 94 -3.32 -5.30 9.99
CA LYS A 94 -3.85 -5.19 8.62
C LYS A 94 -5.38 -5.15 8.59
N PHE A 95 -6.03 -5.17 9.75
CA PHE A 95 -7.47 -5.00 9.83
C PHE A 95 -7.81 -3.54 9.55
N CYS A 96 -8.14 -3.26 8.29
CA CYS A 96 -8.71 -1.99 7.91
C CYS A 96 -10.20 -2.01 8.19
N VAL A 97 -10.67 -1.00 8.90
CA VAL A 97 -12.09 -0.67 8.96
C VAL A 97 -12.46 0.03 7.65
N GLU A 98 -13.66 -0.23 7.15
CA GLU A 98 -14.21 0.54 6.04
C GLU A 98 -14.27 2.03 6.44
N PRO A 99 -13.63 2.95 5.70
CA PRO A 99 -13.61 4.35 6.06
C PRO A 99 -15.03 4.91 6.07
N ALA A 100 -15.39 5.63 7.13
CA ALA A 100 -16.66 6.32 7.23
C ALA A 100 -16.67 7.54 6.30
N LEU A 101 -16.97 7.32 5.01
CA LEU A 101 -17.08 8.39 4.04
C LEU A 101 -18.31 9.25 4.34
N ARG A 102 -18.14 10.57 4.28
CA ARG A 102 -19.24 11.53 4.37
C ARG A 102 -20.13 11.40 3.13
N PRO A 103 -21.43 11.77 3.21
CA PRO A 103 -22.32 11.72 2.04
C PRO A 103 -21.77 12.41 0.79
N ALA A 104 -21.11 13.57 0.95
CA ALA A 104 -20.49 14.28 -0.16
C ALA A 104 -19.31 13.51 -0.79
N GLU A 105 -18.55 12.77 0.01
CA GLU A 105 -17.44 11.93 -0.46
C GLU A 105 -17.96 10.69 -1.18
N LEU A 106 -19.03 10.07 -0.67
CA LEU A 106 -19.71 8.96 -1.34
C LEU A 106 -20.23 9.37 -2.73
N VAL A 107 -20.84 10.56 -2.85
CA VAL A 107 -21.25 11.11 -4.15
C VAL A 107 -20.06 11.37 -5.07
N SER A 108 -18.94 11.86 -4.53
CA SER A 108 -17.70 12.04 -5.30
C SER A 108 -17.14 10.71 -5.84
N VAL A 109 -17.19 9.65 -5.04
CA VAL A 109 -16.83 8.29 -5.47
C VAL A 109 -17.78 7.81 -6.56
N SER A 110 -19.10 7.95 -6.38
CA SER A 110 -20.10 7.59 -7.39
C SER A 110 -19.86 8.30 -8.73
N ARG A 111 -19.57 9.60 -8.71
CA ARG A 111 -19.24 10.37 -9.93
C ARG A 111 -17.93 9.91 -10.56
N SER A 112 -16.94 9.55 -9.76
CA SER A 112 -15.66 9.00 -10.25
C SER A 112 -15.83 7.65 -10.91
N VAL A 113 -16.73 6.80 -10.40
CA VAL A 113 -17.12 5.52 -11.02
C VAL A 113 -17.87 5.77 -12.33
N ALA A 114 -18.88 6.65 -12.32
CA ALA A 114 -19.67 6.97 -13.50
C ALA A 114 -18.83 7.53 -14.67
N ARG A 115 -17.71 8.22 -14.38
CA ARG A 115 -16.76 8.68 -15.42
C ARG A 115 -16.11 7.55 -16.22
N ARG A 116 -16.10 6.33 -15.71
CA ARG A 116 -15.56 5.13 -16.40
C ARG A 116 -16.62 4.39 -17.22
N VAL A 117 -17.87 4.84 -17.17
CA VAL A 117 -19.01 4.27 -17.90
C VAL A 117 -19.17 5.01 -19.23
N PRO A 118 -19.63 4.35 -20.32
CA PRO A 118 -19.98 5.01 -21.57
C PRO A 118 -20.88 6.22 -21.37
N GLU A 119 -20.69 7.24 -22.20
CA GLU A 119 -21.34 8.55 -22.06
C GLU A 119 -22.87 8.46 -21.98
N ASP A 120 -23.44 7.59 -22.82
CA ASP A 120 -24.89 7.35 -22.91
C ASP A 120 -25.51 6.77 -21.63
N SER A 121 -24.72 6.09 -20.80
CA SER A 121 -25.20 5.46 -19.54
C SER A 121 -24.71 6.19 -18.29
N ARG A 122 -23.97 7.29 -18.45
CA ARG A 122 -23.34 8.01 -17.34
C ARG A 122 -24.37 8.65 -16.41
N THR A 123 -25.41 9.26 -16.97
CA THR A 123 -26.50 9.90 -16.23
C THR A 123 -27.30 8.88 -15.42
N THR A 124 -27.67 7.75 -16.04
CA THR A 124 -28.35 6.63 -15.38
C THR A 124 -27.50 6.04 -14.26
N CYS A 125 -26.21 5.81 -14.50
CA CYS A 125 -25.29 5.30 -13.48
C CYS A 125 -25.17 6.23 -12.26
N VAL A 126 -25.11 7.55 -12.48
CA VAL A 126 -25.11 8.54 -11.38
C VAL A 126 -26.42 8.51 -10.61
N ALA A 127 -27.57 8.44 -11.28
CA ALA A 127 -28.88 8.38 -10.65
C ALA A 127 -29.03 7.12 -9.78
N GLU A 128 -28.71 5.95 -10.32
CA GLU A 128 -28.76 4.67 -9.59
C GLU A 128 -27.81 4.65 -8.38
N CYS A 129 -26.58 5.15 -8.55
CA CYS A 129 -25.65 5.28 -7.43
C CYS A 129 -26.21 6.21 -6.34
N THR A 130 -26.84 7.31 -6.74
CA THR A 130 -27.42 8.27 -5.79
C THR A 130 -28.61 7.66 -5.05
N ASP A 131 -29.46 6.90 -5.73
CA ASP A 131 -30.59 6.20 -5.11
C ASP A 131 -30.13 5.15 -4.08
N VAL A 132 -29.04 4.43 -4.38
CA VAL A 132 -28.42 3.50 -3.43
C VAL A 132 -27.87 4.24 -2.22
N LEU A 133 -27.24 5.40 -2.42
CA LEU A 133 -26.71 6.23 -1.33
C LEU A 133 -27.82 6.82 -0.45
N LEU A 134 -28.95 7.23 -1.04
CA LEU A 134 -30.11 7.74 -0.30
C LEU A 134 -30.76 6.66 0.58
N LYS A 135 -30.73 5.41 0.13
CA LYS A 135 -31.22 4.24 0.90
C LYS A 135 -30.19 3.75 1.92
N HIS A 136 -28.93 4.16 1.78
CA HIS A 136 -27.85 3.75 2.67
C HIS A 136 -27.90 4.54 3.99
N ARG A 137 -28.07 3.82 5.11
CA ARG A 137 -27.91 4.41 6.44
C ARG A 137 -26.43 4.38 6.83
N PRO A 138 -25.78 5.54 7.04
CA PRO A 138 -24.37 5.55 7.42
C PRO A 138 -24.17 4.87 8.77
N ARG A 139 -23.32 3.84 8.82
CA ARG A 139 -22.89 3.20 10.07
C ARG A 139 -21.90 4.12 10.79
N ARG A 140 -22.36 4.82 11.82
CA ARG A 140 -21.49 5.55 12.76
C ARG A 140 -21.11 4.63 13.92
N VAL A 141 -20.09 3.78 13.79
CA VAL A 141 -19.77 2.88 14.93
C VAL A 141 -18.27 2.66 15.18
N HIS A 142 -17.37 2.81 14.21
CA HIS A 142 -16.06 2.14 14.37
C HIS A 142 -14.86 3.02 14.79
N ASP A 143 -14.84 4.33 14.55
CA ASP A 143 -13.74 5.20 15.04
C ASP A 143 -13.68 5.26 16.57
N ILE A 144 -14.83 5.12 17.23
CA ILE A 144 -14.95 5.09 18.71
C ILE A 144 -14.24 3.85 19.28
N VAL A 145 -14.29 2.72 18.56
CA VAL A 145 -13.78 1.44 19.08
C VAL A 145 -12.25 1.43 19.15
N MET A 146 -11.57 1.94 18.12
CA MET A 146 -10.11 2.00 18.13
C MET A 146 -9.61 3.06 19.13
N SER A 147 -10.28 4.22 19.17
CA SER A 147 -9.95 5.28 20.14
C SER A 147 -10.01 4.75 21.57
N SER A 148 -11.08 4.01 21.91
CA SER A 148 -11.21 3.39 23.24
C SER A 148 -10.09 2.38 23.57
N VAL A 149 -9.57 1.62 22.60
CA VAL A 149 -8.42 0.73 22.81
C VAL A 149 -7.15 1.54 23.04
N VAL A 150 -6.92 2.58 22.25
CA VAL A 150 -5.75 3.47 22.38
C VAL A 150 -5.77 4.16 23.75
N ASP A 151 -6.92 4.69 24.16
CA ASP A 151 -7.10 5.36 25.44
C ASP A 151 -6.84 4.40 26.61
N PHE A 152 -7.34 3.16 26.52
CA PHE A 152 -7.07 2.12 27.52
C PHE A 152 -5.57 1.78 27.62
N LEU A 153 -4.90 1.57 26.48
CA LEU A 153 -3.47 1.27 26.48
C LEU A 153 -2.70 2.45 27.09
N HIS A 154 -3.06 3.68 26.72
CA HIS A 154 -2.43 4.88 27.23
C HIS A 154 -2.62 5.04 28.76
N SER A 155 -3.86 4.92 29.24
CA SER A 155 -4.19 5.07 30.67
C SER A 155 -3.61 3.95 31.54
N SER A 156 -3.45 2.74 30.98
CA SER A 156 -2.87 1.59 31.66
C SER A 156 -1.34 1.52 31.58
N GLY A 157 -0.68 2.54 31.00
CA GLY A 157 0.78 2.54 30.83
C GLY A 157 1.29 1.44 29.89
N LEU A 158 0.43 0.95 29.01
CA LEU A 158 0.72 -0.07 28.02
C LEU A 158 1.03 0.56 26.66
N THR A 159 1.70 -0.20 25.82
CA THR A 159 1.93 0.10 24.42
C THR A 159 1.80 -1.18 23.61
N CYS A 160 1.59 -1.04 22.31
CA CYS A 160 1.52 -2.16 21.39
C CYS A 160 2.56 -2.02 20.27
N VAL A 161 3.17 -3.13 19.91
CA VAL A 161 4.07 -3.24 18.75
C VAL A 161 3.58 -4.34 17.83
N VAL A 162 3.88 -4.20 16.54
CA VAL A 162 3.52 -5.22 15.55
C VAL A 162 4.54 -6.35 15.58
N SER A 163 4.07 -7.59 15.55
CA SER A 163 4.92 -8.76 15.32
C SER A 163 5.48 -8.75 13.90
N ASP A 164 6.74 -9.10 13.79
CA ASP A 164 7.54 -9.00 12.57
C ASP A 164 7.00 -9.88 11.43
N LYS A 165 6.76 -11.17 11.69
CA LYS A 165 6.35 -12.14 10.67
C LYS A 165 4.88 -12.54 10.74
N GLU A 166 4.31 -12.48 11.93
CA GLU A 166 3.06 -13.19 12.23
C GLU A 166 1.82 -12.30 12.11
N GLY A 167 2.01 -10.98 12.03
CA GLY A 167 0.93 -10.04 11.70
C GLY A 167 -0.12 -9.92 12.80
N PHE A 168 0.31 -9.99 14.05
CA PHE A 168 -0.48 -9.68 15.25
C PHE A 168 0.21 -8.65 16.16
N PHE A 169 -0.50 -8.17 17.20
CA PHE A 169 0.04 -7.21 18.17
C PHE A 169 0.70 -7.88 19.37
N VAL A 170 1.80 -7.30 19.83
CA VAL A 170 2.43 -7.61 21.11
C VAL A 170 2.16 -6.44 22.05
N VAL A 171 1.49 -6.69 23.17
CA VAL A 171 1.19 -5.70 24.20
C VAL A 171 2.25 -5.80 25.29
N LEU A 172 2.75 -4.66 25.74
CA LEU A 172 3.78 -4.58 26.77
C LEU A 172 3.70 -3.26 27.54
N THR A 173 4.33 -3.20 28.71
CA THR A 173 4.45 -1.97 29.47
C THR A 173 5.39 -0.98 28.78
N ARG A 174 5.22 0.32 29.04
CA ARG A 174 6.15 1.36 28.54
C ARG A 174 7.60 1.14 29.00
N GLY A 175 7.79 0.62 30.21
CA GLY A 175 9.12 0.27 30.74
C GLY A 175 9.80 -0.80 29.89
N LEU A 176 9.11 -1.92 29.66
CA LEU A 176 9.64 -3.02 28.85
C LEU A 176 9.87 -2.59 27.39
N PHE A 177 9.04 -1.68 26.87
CA PHE A 177 9.24 -1.12 25.54
C PHE A 177 10.52 -0.28 25.47
N SER A 178 10.75 0.57 26.47
CA SER A 178 11.94 1.42 26.54
C SER A 178 13.22 0.58 26.69
N GLU A 179 13.18 -0.48 27.51
CA GLU A 179 14.30 -1.39 27.69
C GLU A 179 14.62 -2.15 26.39
N LYS A 180 13.65 -2.85 25.81
CA LYS A 180 13.83 -3.59 24.55
C LYS A 180 14.23 -2.66 23.41
N GLY A 181 13.67 -1.44 23.38
CA GLY A 181 14.04 -0.39 22.45
C GLY A 181 15.51 0.02 22.61
N SER A 182 15.95 0.28 23.83
CA SER A 182 17.34 0.67 24.13
C SER A 182 18.34 -0.42 23.73
N VAL A 183 18.05 -1.69 24.04
CA VAL A 183 18.85 -2.84 23.60
C VAL A 183 18.92 -2.92 22.08
N ALA A 184 17.79 -2.73 21.39
CA ALA A 184 17.73 -2.71 19.93
C ALA A 184 18.49 -1.52 19.33
N ILE A 185 18.47 -0.34 19.95
CA ILE A 185 19.25 0.83 19.50
C ILE A 185 20.74 0.56 19.68
N ALA A 186 21.19 0.20 20.88
CA ALA A 186 22.59 -0.05 21.20
C ALA A 186 23.20 -1.15 20.31
N LYS A 187 22.40 -2.14 19.93
CA LYS A 187 22.82 -3.22 19.02
C LYS A 187 23.02 -2.76 17.58
N ASN A 188 22.20 -1.85 17.07
CA ASN A 188 22.15 -1.52 15.64
C ASN A 188 22.77 -0.16 15.30
N PHE A 189 22.97 0.72 16.28
CA PHE A 189 23.50 2.07 16.06
C PHE A 189 24.71 2.34 16.93
N ARG A 190 25.52 3.29 16.46
CA ARG A 190 26.61 3.88 17.24
C ARG A 190 26.27 5.33 17.48
N GLU A 191 26.59 5.82 18.67
CA GLU A 191 26.43 7.23 18.99
C GLU A 191 27.39 8.07 18.13
N VAL A 192 26.87 9.17 17.60
CA VAL A 192 27.62 10.12 16.78
C VAL A 192 27.33 11.53 17.28
N SER A 193 28.37 12.36 17.37
CA SER A 193 28.29 13.74 17.85
C SER A 193 27.93 14.76 16.76
N HIS A 194 27.53 14.30 15.57
CA HIS A 194 27.22 15.17 14.45
C HIS A 194 25.80 15.74 14.54
N ASN A 195 25.69 17.05 14.31
CA ASN A 195 24.40 17.71 14.18
C ASN A 195 23.77 17.42 12.81
N PRO A 196 22.59 16.78 12.73
CA PRO A 196 21.95 16.39 11.47
C PRO A 196 21.71 17.56 10.50
N SER A 197 21.32 18.73 11.01
CA SER A 197 21.09 19.92 10.19
C SER A 197 22.39 20.46 9.59
N LYS A 198 23.53 20.33 10.29
CA LYS A 198 24.85 20.66 9.72
C LYS A 198 25.21 19.71 8.59
N VAL A 199 24.98 18.41 8.76
CA VAL A 199 25.22 17.39 7.72
C VAL A 199 24.39 17.69 6.46
N LYS A 200 23.11 18.07 6.64
CA LYS A 200 22.25 18.49 5.52
C LYS A 200 22.78 19.72 4.79
N LYS A 201 23.29 20.73 5.52
CA LYS A 201 23.89 21.93 4.91
C LYS A 201 25.10 21.56 4.05
N GLN A 202 25.99 20.72 4.58
CA GLN A 202 27.15 20.21 3.83
C GLN A 202 26.73 19.42 2.59
N ALA A 203 25.70 18.58 2.70
CA ALA A 203 25.15 17.88 1.55
C ALA A 203 24.59 18.85 0.49
N VAL A 204 23.89 19.90 0.91
CA VAL A 204 23.40 20.95 -0.01
C VAL A 204 24.55 21.68 -0.70
N GLU A 205 25.63 22.01 0.01
CA GLU A 205 26.81 22.65 -0.55
C GLU A 205 27.50 21.76 -1.59
N LEU A 206 27.68 20.47 -1.28
CA LEU A 206 28.21 19.48 -2.23
C LEU A 206 27.34 19.36 -3.47
N LEU A 207 26.01 19.31 -3.32
CA LEU A 207 25.10 19.22 -4.45
C LEU A 207 25.12 20.47 -5.33
N LYS A 208 25.36 21.65 -4.74
CA LYS A 208 25.56 22.89 -5.50
C LYS A 208 26.89 22.88 -6.27
N SER A 209 27.99 22.41 -5.66
CA SER A 209 29.28 22.35 -6.35
C SER A 209 29.26 21.38 -7.54
N LEU A 210 28.34 20.42 -7.55
CA LEU A 210 28.08 19.51 -8.66
C LEU A 210 27.04 20.04 -9.67
N SER A 211 26.59 21.28 -9.52
CA SER A 211 25.57 21.93 -10.37
C SER A 211 24.24 21.16 -10.44
N LEU A 212 23.82 20.56 -9.32
CA LEU A 212 22.59 19.77 -9.21
C LEU A 212 21.41 20.60 -8.63
N ASP A 213 21.15 21.78 -9.19
CA ASP A 213 20.20 22.77 -8.61
C ASP A 213 18.78 22.23 -8.39
N LYS A 214 18.29 21.40 -9.32
CA LYS A 214 16.97 20.75 -9.20
C LYS A 214 16.90 19.82 -7.98
N LEU A 215 18.00 19.15 -7.65
CA LEU A 215 18.09 18.25 -6.50
C LEU A 215 18.23 19.05 -5.21
N VAL A 216 19.08 20.09 -5.21
CA VAL A 216 19.23 21.03 -4.10
C VAL A 216 17.88 21.59 -3.66
N ASN A 217 17.07 22.06 -4.62
CA ASN A 217 15.74 22.63 -4.31
C ASN A 217 14.77 21.61 -3.71
N LYS A 218 14.92 20.32 -4.02
CA LYS A 218 14.12 19.25 -3.39
C LYS A 218 14.61 18.95 -1.98
N VAL A 219 15.92 18.77 -1.81
CA VAL A 219 16.57 18.52 -0.51
C VAL A 219 16.24 19.61 0.51
N LYS A 220 16.24 20.88 0.09
CA LYS A 220 15.90 22.02 0.95
C LYS A 220 14.43 22.05 1.40
N LYS A 221 13.51 21.49 0.61
CA LYS A 221 12.07 21.48 0.94
C LYS A 221 11.71 20.42 1.98
N GLU A 222 12.51 19.37 2.10
CA GLU A 222 12.28 18.32 3.10
C GLU A 222 12.60 18.85 4.50
N MET A 223 11.72 18.61 5.46
CA MET A 223 11.87 19.06 6.84
C MET A 223 12.61 18.04 7.72
N GLY A 224 12.58 16.75 7.36
CA GLY A 224 13.22 15.68 8.13
C GLY A 224 14.74 15.64 7.94
N ASP A 225 15.48 15.90 9.02
CA ASP A 225 16.94 15.89 9.04
C ASP A 225 17.54 14.54 9.48
N THR A 226 16.75 13.71 10.17
CA THR A 226 17.14 12.39 10.70
C THR A 226 16.24 11.28 10.15
N LEU A 227 16.76 10.05 10.15
CA LEU A 227 15.96 8.87 9.85
C LEU A 227 15.03 8.54 11.04
N ASP A 228 13.82 8.08 10.74
CA ASP A 228 12.90 7.59 11.77
C ASP A 228 13.24 6.14 12.11
N VAL A 229 13.27 5.83 13.40
CA VAL A 229 13.49 4.47 13.90
C VAL A 229 12.23 3.99 14.61
N PHE A 230 11.77 2.80 14.23
CA PHE A 230 10.66 2.12 14.90
C PHE A 230 10.93 0.62 15.01
N PHE A 231 10.12 -0.09 15.78
CA PHE A 231 10.37 -1.48 16.15
C PHE A 231 9.24 -2.41 15.75
N THR A 232 9.61 -3.64 15.38
CA THR A 232 8.70 -4.79 15.34
C THR A 232 9.22 -5.89 16.26
N ALA A 233 8.31 -6.68 16.84
CA ALA A 233 8.66 -7.75 17.76
C ALA A 233 8.96 -9.06 17.03
N LYS A 234 10.12 -9.67 17.27
CA LYS A 234 10.48 -11.01 16.75
C LYS A 234 9.89 -12.10 17.66
N THR A 235 8.60 -12.35 17.54
CA THR A 235 7.83 -13.32 18.34
C THR A 235 8.30 -14.78 18.19
N HIS A 236 8.91 -15.13 17.07
CA HIS A 236 9.53 -16.44 16.81
C HIS A 236 10.91 -16.65 17.46
N LYS A 237 11.35 -15.73 18.33
CA LYS A 237 12.64 -15.79 19.04
C LYS A 237 12.39 -15.77 20.54
N PRO A 238 13.24 -16.44 21.35
CA PRO A 238 13.18 -16.31 22.80
C PRO A 238 13.29 -14.83 23.19
N ASP A 239 12.61 -14.45 24.28
CA ASP A 239 12.55 -13.08 24.83
C ASP A 239 11.95 -12.01 23.91
N VAL A 240 11.44 -12.39 22.74
CA VAL A 240 10.71 -11.51 21.82
C VAL A 240 11.46 -10.18 21.55
N PRO A 241 12.71 -10.22 21.05
CA PRO A 241 13.52 -9.02 20.86
C PRO A 241 12.95 -8.14 19.74
N PHE A 242 13.26 -6.85 19.82
CA PHE A 242 12.88 -5.91 18.77
C PHE A 242 13.79 -6.01 17.54
N ARG A 243 13.17 -6.01 16.37
CA ARG A 243 13.80 -5.65 15.09
C ARG A 243 13.69 -4.15 14.94
N THR A 244 14.83 -3.49 14.89
CA THR A 244 14.94 -2.09 14.46
C THR A 244 14.61 -1.98 12.98
N ILE A 245 13.72 -1.05 12.65
CA ILE A 245 13.40 -0.65 11.28
C ILE A 245 13.71 0.83 11.14
N VAL A 246 14.40 1.17 10.05
CA VAL A 246 14.82 2.54 9.75
C VAL A 246 14.06 3.02 8.53
N SER A 247 13.45 4.19 8.63
CA SER A 247 12.72 4.83 7.55
C SER A 247 13.38 6.15 7.16
N GLU A 248 13.67 6.30 5.88
CA GLU A 248 14.09 7.56 5.25
C GLU A 248 12.89 8.42 4.78
N ARG A 249 11.65 7.99 5.03
CA ARG A 249 10.45 8.68 4.56
C ARG A 249 10.42 10.13 5.08
N ASN A 250 10.08 11.08 4.21
CA ASN A 250 10.01 12.52 4.53
C ASN A 250 11.36 13.13 4.97
N THR A 251 12.47 12.50 4.61
CA THR A 251 13.82 13.01 4.88
C THR A 251 14.49 13.47 3.59
N TRP A 252 15.45 14.39 3.72
CA TRP A 252 16.29 14.79 2.60
C TRP A 252 17.15 13.64 2.05
N LEU A 253 17.50 12.67 2.91
CA LEU A 253 18.26 11.48 2.52
C LEU A 253 17.50 10.67 1.47
N GLN A 254 16.19 10.48 1.62
CA GLN A 254 15.38 9.78 0.61
C GLN A 254 15.43 10.44 -0.77
N VAL A 255 15.46 11.78 -0.81
CA VAL A 255 15.55 12.52 -2.08
C VAL A 255 16.89 12.23 -2.77
N VAL A 256 17.98 12.26 -2.00
CA VAL A 256 19.33 11.96 -2.50
C VAL A 256 19.46 10.48 -2.87
N SER A 257 19.02 9.55 -2.02
CA SER A 257 18.99 8.10 -2.26
C SER A 257 18.30 7.77 -3.58
N ARG A 258 17.10 8.32 -3.81
CA ARG A 258 16.35 8.10 -5.05
C ARG A 258 17.04 8.68 -6.27
N TYR A 259 17.70 9.84 -6.13
CA TYR A 259 18.48 10.40 -7.23
C TYR A 259 19.64 9.47 -7.59
N LEU A 260 20.42 9.03 -6.59
CA LEU A 260 21.53 8.10 -6.79
C LEU A 260 21.06 6.76 -7.40
N GLN A 261 19.98 6.18 -6.87
CA GLN A 261 19.40 4.95 -7.42
C GLN A 261 18.97 5.10 -8.88
N ARG A 262 18.34 6.22 -9.25
CA ARG A 262 17.96 6.47 -10.65
C ARG A 262 19.18 6.57 -11.55
N THR A 263 20.19 7.32 -11.11
CA THR A 263 21.44 7.45 -11.87
C THR A 263 22.11 6.10 -12.01
N LEU A 264 22.35 5.36 -10.92
CA LEU A 264 22.97 4.03 -10.96
C LEU A 264 22.18 3.04 -11.83
N ASN A 265 20.85 3.04 -11.76
CA ASN A 265 20.03 2.20 -12.64
C ASN A 265 20.21 2.60 -14.12
N LEU A 266 20.20 3.89 -14.45
CA LEU A 266 20.48 4.34 -15.82
C LEU A 266 21.87 3.90 -16.30
N TRP A 267 22.86 3.91 -15.43
CA TRP A 267 24.21 3.46 -15.75
C TRP A 267 24.29 1.96 -15.98
N VAL A 268 23.63 1.13 -15.16
CA VAL A 268 23.51 -0.32 -15.38
C VAL A 268 22.88 -0.60 -16.75
N TRP A 269 21.83 0.13 -17.12
CA TRP A 269 21.20 0.01 -18.43
C TRP A 269 22.13 0.48 -19.57
N LEU A 270 22.85 1.58 -19.39
CA LEU A 270 23.82 2.08 -20.38
C LEU A 270 25.01 1.14 -20.55
N THR A 271 25.50 0.47 -19.50
CA THR A 271 26.56 -0.53 -19.59
C THR A 271 26.07 -1.83 -20.24
N LEU A 272 24.81 -2.21 -20.05
CA LEU A 272 24.22 -3.39 -20.70
C LEU A 272 23.88 -3.14 -22.18
N PHE A 273 23.61 -1.89 -22.58
CA PHE A 273 23.27 -1.53 -23.96
C PHE A 273 24.40 -0.84 -24.74
N LYS A 274 25.55 -0.53 -24.14
CA LYS A 274 26.77 -0.04 -24.81
C LYS A 274 27.86 -1.12 -24.93
N TRP A 275 27.52 -2.26 -25.50
CA TRP A 275 28.50 -3.10 -26.20
C TRP A 275 28.16 -3.17 -27.70
N PRO A 276 28.66 -2.23 -28.52
CA PRO A 276 28.85 -2.47 -29.93
C PRO A 276 30.32 -2.21 -30.26
N VAL A 277 31.15 -3.25 -30.29
CA VAL A 277 32.40 -3.20 -31.06
C VAL A 277 32.44 -4.41 -31.99
N ARG A 278 32.23 -4.07 -33.26
CA ARG A 278 32.52 -4.80 -34.49
C ARG A 278 33.73 -5.73 -34.35
N ILE A 279 33.56 -6.98 -34.79
CA ILE A 279 34.61 -7.72 -35.48
C ILE A 279 33.97 -8.21 -36.79
N CYS A 280 34.12 -7.39 -37.83
CA CYS A 280 34.19 -7.87 -39.20
C CYS A 280 35.67 -7.78 -39.59
N SER A 281 36.32 -8.93 -39.70
CA SER A 281 37.45 -9.25 -40.58
C SER A 281 37.53 -10.76 -40.60
#